data_AF-A0A2C9CTG0-F1
#
_entry.id   AF-A0A2C9CTG0-F1
#
_cell.length_a   1.000
_cell.length_b   1.000
_cell.length_c   1.000
_cell.angle_alpha   90.00
_cell.angle_beta   90.00
_cell.angle_gamma   90.00
#
_symmetry.space_group_name_H-M   'P 1'
#
loop_
_entity.id
_entity.type
_entity.pdbx_description
1 polymer ?
#
loop_
_entity_poly.entity_id
_entity_poly.type
_entity_poly.pdbx_seq_one_letter_code
_entity_poly.pdbx_strand_id
1 'polypeptide(L)'
;MAEIDLNIGGKIFRIACADGEERQLEAAASLVANEATSLVSAIGQVPETRMLLMSSLMLGDRHIALQGQLRAAEDRIRALEQRSEQAEAAASASTPVASAATFGQDSAEAIAALTRTAETLEAMADALEATPA
;
A
#
# COMPACT_ATOMS: atom_id res chain seq x y z
N MET A 1 -21.60 -38.03 -2.24
CA MET A 1 -22.04 -37.54 -0.91
C MET A 1 -21.15 -38.19 0.13
N ALA A 2 -20.13 -37.44 0.54
CA ALA A 2 -19.24 -37.81 1.62
C ALA A 2 -19.81 -37.32 2.96
N GLU A 3 -19.53 -38.05 4.03
CA GLU A 3 -19.72 -37.58 5.41
C GLU A 3 -18.34 -37.36 6.04
N ILE A 4 -18.19 -36.25 6.76
CA ILE A 4 -16.98 -35.97 7.53
C ILE A 4 -17.29 -35.79 9.01
N ASP A 5 -16.34 -36.20 9.85
CA ASP A 5 -16.39 -36.03 11.30
C ASP A 5 -15.57 -34.81 11.72
N LEU A 6 -16.22 -33.87 12.37
CA LEU A 6 -15.63 -32.63 12.84
C LEU A 6 -15.52 -32.64 14.37
N ASN A 7 -14.33 -32.37 14.89
CA ASN A 7 -14.13 -32.23 16.33
C ASN A 7 -14.19 -30.76 16.76
N ILE A 8 -15.21 -30.39 17.54
CA ILE A 8 -15.41 -29.03 18.04
C ILE A 8 -15.57 -29.09 19.55
N GLY A 9 -14.64 -28.48 20.29
CA GLY A 9 -14.69 -28.43 21.76
C GLY A 9 -14.70 -29.81 22.43
N GLY A 10 -14.06 -30.82 21.82
CA GLY A 10 -14.02 -32.19 22.33
C GLY A 10 -15.27 -33.02 22.03
N LYS A 11 -16.14 -32.55 21.14
CA LYS A 11 -17.34 -33.25 20.66
C LYS A 11 -17.22 -33.53 19.16
N ILE A 12 -17.69 -34.69 18.72
CA ILE A 12 -17.68 -35.11 17.31
C ILE A 12 -19.02 -34.78 16.68
N PHE A 13 -19.00 -34.03 15.58
CA PHE A 13 -20.14 -33.67 14.76
C PHE A 13 -19.99 -34.25 13.36
N ARG A 14 -20.95 -35.06 12.94
CA ARG A 14 -20.94 -35.64 11.60
C ARG A 14 -21.79 -34.81 10.65
N ILE A 15 -21.19 -34.36 9.55
CA ILE A 15 -21.85 -33.51 8.55
C ILE A 15 -21.70 -34.14 7.16
N ALA A 16 -22.80 -34.18 6.42
CA ALA A 16 -22.79 -34.53 5.01
C ALA A 16 -22.31 -33.33 4.18
N CYS A 17 -21.38 -33.55 3.27
CA CYS A 17 -20.84 -32.52 2.40
C CYS A 17 -20.91 -32.94 0.93
N ALA A 18 -20.88 -31.92 0.05
CA ALA A 18 -20.75 -32.14 -1.38
C ALA A 18 -19.31 -32.57 -1.71
N ASP A 19 -19.16 -33.35 -2.78
CA ASP A 19 -17.86 -33.88 -3.18
C ASP A 19 -16.92 -32.70 -3.53
N GLY A 20 -15.79 -32.59 -2.82
CA GLY A 20 -14.80 -31.51 -3.01
C GLY A 20 -14.90 -30.33 -2.03
N GLU A 21 -15.92 -30.28 -1.16
CA GLU A 21 -16.05 -29.23 -0.13
C GLU A 21 -15.43 -29.61 1.23
N GLU A 22 -14.87 -30.81 1.36
CA GLU A 22 -14.42 -31.36 2.65
C GLU A 22 -13.41 -30.43 3.33
N ARG A 23 -12.43 -29.93 2.57
CA ARG A 23 -11.38 -29.03 3.09
C ARG A 23 -11.93 -27.68 3.55
N GLN A 24 -12.89 -27.11 2.82
CA GLN A 24 -13.54 -25.86 3.23
C GLN A 24 -14.30 -26.05 4.55
N LEU A 25 -14.99 -27.18 4.67
CA LEU A 25 -15.77 -27.50 5.86
C LEU A 25 -14.88 -27.78 7.08
N GLU A 26 -13.78 -28.50 6.92
CA GLU A 26 -12.75 -28.68 7.94
C GLU A 26 -12.14 -27.35 8.40
N ALA A 27 -11.82 -26.46 7.45
CA ALA A 27 -11.30 -25.13 7.77
C ALA A 27 -12.30 -24.30 8.57
N ALA A 28 -13.58 -24.29 8.17
CA ALA A 28 -14.63 -23.61 8.93
C ALA A 28 -14.80 -24.21 10.33
N ALA A 29 -14.81 -25.54 10.45
CA ALA A 29 -14.90 -26.24 11.73
C ALA A 29 -13.73 -25.89 12.65
N SER A 30 -12.51 -25.76 12.10
CA SER A 30 -11.32 -25.38 12.89
C SER A 30 -11.47 -24.01 13.54
N LEU A 31 -12.11 -23.04 12.86
CA LEU A 31 -12.37 -21.72 13.43
C LEU A 31 -13.33 -21.81 14.61
N VAL A 32 -14.40 -22.57 14.48
CA VAL A 32 -15.37 -22.80 15.57
C VAL A 32 -14.72 -23.58 16.72
N ALA A 33 -13.92 -24.60 16.42
CA ALA A 33 -13.22 -25.41 17.41
C ALA A 33 -12.21 -24.61 18.24
N ASN A 34 -11.55 -23.63 17.63
CA ASN A 34 -10.64 -22.72 18.34
C ASN A 34 -11.42 -21.87 19.36
N GLU A 35 -12.53 -21.25 18.96
CA GLU A 35 -13.35 -20.45 19.87
C GLU A 35 -13.97 -21.31 20.98
N ALA A 36 -14.44 -22.52 20.65
CA ALA A 36 -14.95 -23.47 21.63
C ALA A 36 -13.88 -23.87 22.65
N THR A 37 -12.66 -24.17 22.20
CA THR A 37 -11.51 -24.50 23.06
C THR A 37 -11.17 -23.33 23.99
N SER A 38 -11.10 -22.11 23.45
CA SER A 38 -10.86 -20.90 24.23
C SER A 38 -11.94 -20.68 25.29
N LEU A 39 -13.21 -20.87 24.93
CA LEU A 39 -14.33 -20.75 25.86
C LEU A 39 -14.25 -21.78 27.00
N VAL A 40 -14.00 -23.04 26.67
CA VAL A 40 -13.84 -24.12 27.66
C VAL A 40 -12.65 -23.86 28.57
N SER A 41 -11.54 -23.33 28.04
CA SER A 41 -10.37 -22.98 28.85
C SER A 41 -10.64 -21.84 29.84
N ALA A 42 -11.53 -20.91 29.50
CA ALA A 42 -11.81 -19.73 30.32
C ALA A 42 -12.89 -19.96 31.38
N ILE A 43 -13.95 -20.71 31.03
CA ILE A 43 -15.16 -20.84 31.87
C ILE A 43 -15.32 -22.28 32.42
N GLY A 44 -14.52 -23.23 31.93
CA GLY A 44 -14.64 -24.64 32.27
C GLY A 44 -15.68 -25.35 31.42
N GLN A 45 -16.22 -26.46 31.95
CA GLN A 45 -17.21 -27.24 31.20
C GLN A 45 -18.53 -26.49 31.06
N VAL A 46 -18.97 -26.34 29.82
CA VAL A 46 -20.26 -25.77 29.45
C VAL A 46 -21.06 -26.76 28.60
N PRO A 47 -22.41 -26.76 28.68
CA PRO A 47 -23.24 -27.57 27.80
C PRO A 47 -22.97 -27.24 26.34
N GLU A 48 -22.98 -28.27 25.49
CA GLU A 48 -22.64 -28.19 24.07
C GLU A 48 -23.42 -27.09 23.33
N THR A 49 -24.73 -27.02 23.50
CA THR A 49 -25.58 -25.99 22.85
C THR A 49 -25.15 -24.57 23.23
N ARG A 50 -24.74 -24.36 24.50
CA ARG A 50 -24.28 -23.07 24.98
C ARG A 50 -22.90 -22.74 24.44
N MET A 51 -22.01 -23.74 24.40
CA MET A 51 -20.67 -23.61 23.81
C MET A 51 -20.77 -23.18 22.35
N LEU A 52 -21.54 -23.90 21.53
CA LEU A 52 -21.72 -23.59 20.10
C LEU A 52 -22.34 -22.21 19.89
N LEU A 53 -23.36 -21.84 20.67
CA LEU A 53 -23.96 -20.51 20.62
C LEU A 53 -22.90 -19.43 20.89
N MET A 54 -22.14 -19.56 21.97
CA MET A 54 -21.12 -18.58 22.35
C MET A 54 -20.00 -18.51 21.31
N SER A 55 -19.49 -19.64 20.82
CA SER A 55 -18.50 -19.68 19.74
C SER A 55 -19.02 -19.00 18.46
N SER A 56 -20.30 -19.18 18.11
CA SER A 56 -20.90 -18.52 16.96
C SER A 56 -21.01 -17.00 17.13
N LEU A 57 -21.33 -16.53 18.34
CA LEU A 57 -21.38 -15.10 18.66
C LEU A 57 -19.98 -14.47 18.60
N MET A 58 -18.98 -15.13 19.17
CA MET A 58 -17.58 -14.68 19.11
C MET A 58 -17.07 -14.56 17.67
N LEU A 59 -17.39 -15.54 16.82
CA LEU A 59 -17.04 -15.49 15.40
C LEU A 59 -17.78 -14.36 14.66
N GLY A 60 -19.05 -14.13 15.03
CA GLY A 60 -19.85 -13.00 14.53
C GLY A 60 -19.23 -11.64 14.89
N ASP A 61 -18.81 -11.46 16.14
CA ASP A 61 -18.14 -10.23 16.60
C ASP A 61 -16.84 -9.98 15.81
N ARG A 62 -16.05 -11.04 15.59
CA ARG A 62 -14.83 -10.96 14.78
C ARG A 62 -15.13 -10.59 13.33
N HIS A 63 -16.18 -11.17 12.75
CA HIS A 63 -16.60 -10.84 11.39
C HIS A 63 -17.02 -9.37 11.27
N ILE A 64 -17.79 -8.84 12.23
CA ILE A 64 -18.17 -7.42 12.28
C ILE A 64 -16.93 -6.54 12.39
N ALA A 65 -15.97 -6.89 13.25
CA ALA A 65 -14.72 -6.15 13.40
C ALA A 65 -13.89 -6.13 12.10
N LEU A 66 -13.75 -7.27 11.43
CA LEU A 66 -13.06 -7.37 10.14
C LEU A 66 -13.75 -6.57 9.04
N GLN A 67 -15.09 -6.60 8.96
CA GLN A 67 -15.84 -5.77 8.03
C GLN A 67 -15.62 -4.27 8.30
N GLY A 68 -15.54 -3.87 9.57
CA GLY A 68 -15.20 -2.50 9.96
C GLY A 68 -13.79 -2.10 9.51
N GLN A 69 -12.80 -2.96 9.73
CA GLN A 69 -11.41 -2.74 9.28
C GLN A 69 -11.30 -2.65 7.76
N LEU A 70 -12.03 -3.50 7.03
CA LEU A 70 -12.07 -3.47 5.57
C LEU A 70 -12.62 -2.13 5.06
N ARG A 71 -13.76 -1.68 5.58
CA ARG A 71 -14.34 -0.37 5.22
C ARG A 71 -13.38 0.78 5.49
N ALA A 72 -12.73 0.78 6.66
CA ALA A 72 -11.75 1.80 7.00
C ALA A 72 -10.53 1.79 6.08
N ALA A 73 -10.08 0.61 5.65
CA ALA A 73 -8.99 0.47 4.68
C ALA A 73 -9.40 0.98 3.30
N GLU A 74 -10.60 0.64 2.82
CA GLU A 74 -11.16 1.11 1.56
C GLU A 74 -11.28 2.66 1.54
N ASP A 75 -11.79 3.26 2.62
CA ASP A 75 -11.89 4.72 2.72
C ASP A 75 -10.51 5.39 2.72
N ARG A 76 -9.51 4.76 3.35
CA ARG A 76 -8.13 5.26 3.33
C ARG A 76 -7.51 5.17 1.94
N ILE A 77 -7.74 4.08 1.21
CA ILE A 77 -7.31 3.92 -0.18
C ILE A 77 -7.91 5.03 -1.04
N ARG A 78 -9.24 5.22 -0.96
CA ARG A 78 -9.94 6.28 -1.70
C ARG A 78 -9.38 7.67 -1.40
N ALA A 79 -9.10 7.97 -0.13
CA ALA A 79 -8.51 9.26 0.25
C ALA A 79 -7.08 9.45 -0.29
N LEU A 80 -6.28 8.38 -0.38
CA LEU A 80 -4.94 8.43 -0.95
C LEU A 80 -4.98 8.60 -2.48
N GLU A 81 -5.88 7.90 -3.16
CA GLU A 81 -6.11 8.05 -4.61
C GLU A 81 -6.48 9.50 -4.96
N GLN A 82 -7.44 10.09 -4.24
CA GLN A 82 -7.82 11.50 -4.44
C GLN A 82 -6.66 12.47 -4.23
N ARG A 83 -5.78 12.23 -3.25
CA ARG A 83 -4.59 13.06 -3.02
C ARG A 83 -3.58 12.91 -4.16
N SER A 84 -3.41 11.69 -4.69
CA SER A 84 -2.54 11.44 -5.84
C SER A 84 -3.03 12.19 -7.06
N GLU A 85 -4.32 12.07 -7.38
CA GLU A 85 -4.95 12.79 -8.50
C GLU A 85 -4.79 14.31 -8.37
N GLN A 86 -4.99 14.87 -7.17
CA GLN A 86 -4.78 16.28 -6.91
C GLN A 86 -3.32 16.71 -7.08
N ALA A 87 -2.36 15.89 -6.63
CA ALA A 87 -0.94 16.16 -6.77
C ALA A 87 -0.51 16.09 -8.25
N GLU A 88 -1.01 15.11 -9.01
CA GLU A 88 -0.77 14.98 -10.45
C GLU A 88 -1.38 16.15 -11.25
N ALA A 89 -2.59 16.58 -10.89
CA ALA A 89 -3.22 17.75 -11.49
C ALA A 89 -2.44 19.04 -11.18
N ALA A 90 -1.97 19.22 -9.95
CA ALA A 90 -1.16 20.38 -9.55
C ALA A 90 0.22 20.38 -10.22
N ALA A 91 0.84 19.21 -10.38
CA ALA A 91 2.10 19.05 -11.11
C ALA A 91 1.93 19.33 -12.61
N SER A 92 0.82 18.89 -13.21
CA SER A 92 0.51 19.13 -14.63
C SER A 92 0.13 20.59 -14.91
N ALA A 93 -0.49 21.28 -13.94
CA ALA A 93 -0.79 22.71 -14.03
C ALA A 93 0.44 23.60 -13.80
N SER A 94 1.49 23.08 -13.15
CA SER A 94 2.77 23.77 -13.00
C SER A 94 3.63 23.51 -14.24
N THR A 95 3.41 24.27 -15.31
CA THR A 95 4.30 24.23 -16.48
C THR A 95 5.73 24.62 -16.06
N PRO A 96 6.77 23.82 -16.34
CA PRO A 96 8.15 24.19 -16.04
C PRO A 96 8.64 25.19 -17.09
N VAL A 97 8.19 26.45 -17.04
CA VAL A 97 8.53 27.46 -18.09
C VAL A 97 9.30 28.66 -17.54
N ALA A 98 9.50 28.79 -16.22
CA ALA A 98 10.18 29.97 -15.69
C ALA A 98 11.69 29.80 -15.42
N SER A 99 12.22 28.59 -15.20
CA SER A 99 13.64 28.44 -14.83
C SER A 99 14.56 28.01 -15.99
N ALA A 100 14.06 27.24 -16.96
CA ALA A 100 14.86 26.82 -18.11
C ALA A 100 15.17 27.97 -19.09
N ALA A 101 14.24 28.92 -19.26
CA ALA A 101 14.43 30.08 -20.13
C ALA A 101 15.47 31.07 -19.57
N THR A 102 15.45 31.31 -18.25
CA THR A 102 16.38 32.23 -17.58
C THR A 102 17.83 31.72 -17.63
N PHE A 103 18.05 30.43 -17.40
CA PHE A 103 19.39 29.82 -17.53
C PHE A 103 19.94 29.88 -18.97
N GLY A 104 19.08 29.81 -19.98
CA GLY A 104 19.47 29.89 -21.39
C GLY A 104 19.89 31.29 -21.83
N GLN A 105 19.27 32.34 -21.28
CA GLN A 105 19.61 33.73 -21.61
C GLN A 105 20.92 34.17 -20.93
N ASP A 106 21.10 33.84 -19.64
CA ASP A 106 22.31 34.20 -18.90
C ASP A 106 23.57 33.50 -19.43
N SER A 107 23.43 32.26 -19.91
CA SER A 107 24.55 31.49 -20.48
C SER A 107 24.98 31.99 -21.86
N ALA A 108 24.04 32.42 -22.71
CA ALA A 108 24.38 32.99 -24.01
C ALA A 108 25.16 34.31 -23.88
N GLU A 109 24.77 35.17 -22.93
CA GLU A 109 25.46 36.42 -22.66
C GLU A 109 26.86 36.20 -22.05
N ALA A 110 26.99 35.23 -21.14
CA ALA A 110 28.28 34.84 -20.57
C ALA A 110 29.26 34.27 -21.61
N ILE A 111 28.78 33.42 -22.53
CA ILE A 111 29.59 32.90 -23.64
C ILE A 111 30.05 34.04 -24.56
N ALA A 112 29.15 34.94 -24.94
CA ALA A 112 29.48 36.09 -25.79
C ALA A 112 30.46 37.07 -25.12
N ALA A 113 30.42 37.22 -23.79
CA ALA A 113 31.40 37.98 -23.04
C ALA A 113 32.78 37.30 -23.06
N LEU A 114 32.83 35.97 -22.84
CA LEU A 114 34.07 35.21 -22.90
C LEU A 114 34.73 35.26 -24.28
N THR A 115 33.95 35.13 -25.36
CA THR A 115 34.46 35.26 -26.73
C THR A 115 35.10 36.62 -26.98
N ARG A 116 34.44 37.72 -26.59
CA ARG A 116 35.03 39.06 -26.69
C ARG A 116 36.32 39.20 -25.89
N THR A 117 36.37 38.65 -24.68
CA THR A 117 37.60 38.71 -23.88
C THR A 117 38.74 37.92 -24.52
N ALA A 118 38.44 36.78 -25.15
CA ALA A 118 39.43 35.97 -25.86
C ALA A 118 39.98 36.73 -27.08
N GLU A 119 39.09 37.31 -27.91
CA GLU A 119 39.50 38.15 -29.06
C GLU A 119 40.36 39.34 -28.63
N THR A 120 40.03 39.95 -27.48
CA THR A 120 40.79 41.08 -26.94
C THR A 120 42.19 40.64 -26.48
N LEU A 121 42.30 39.45 -25.86
CA LEU A 121 43.58 38.89 -25.44
C LEU A 121 44.46 38.51 -26.63
N GLU A 122 43.88 37.95 -27.69
CA GLU A 122 44.59 37.66 -28.94
C GLU A 122 45.14 38.95 -29.57
N ALA A 123 44.33 40.00 -29.68
CA ALA A 123 44.79 41.29 -30.19
C ALA A 123 45.90 41.93 -29.33
N MET A 124 45.86 41.75 -28.00
CA MET A 124 46.94 42.20 -27.11
C MET A 124 48.23 41.39 -27.28
N ALA A 125 48.11 40.08 -27.51
CA ALA A 125 49.25 39.20 -27.78
C ALA A 125 49.93 39.57 -29.11
N ASP A 126 49.16 39.77 -30.18
CA ASP A 126 49.67 40.21 -31.48
C ASP A 126 50.39 41.57 -31.39
N ALA A 127 49.86 42.49 -30.60
CA ALA A 127 50.48 43.80 -30.38
C ALA A 127 51.83 43.69 -29.63
N LEU A 128 51.97 42.73 -28.70
CA LEU A 128 53.22 42.45 -28.00
C LEU A 128 54.25 41.80 -28.94
N GLU A 129 53.83 40.91 -29.83
CA GLU A 129 54.71 40.29 -30.84
C GLU A 129 55.13 41.29 -31.93
N ALA A 130 54.26 42.24 -32.29
CA ALA A 130 54.54 43.27 -33.28
C ALA A 130 55.40 44.44 -32.76
N THR A 131 55.79 44.44 -31.48
CA THR A 131 56.69 45.44 -30.90
C THR A 131 58.14 44.92 -30.97
N PRO A 132 58.96 45.31 -31.96
CA PRO A 132 60.37 44.96 -31.96
C PRO A 132 61.07 45.70 -30.80
N ALA A 133 61.96 44.97 -30.12
CA ALA A 133 62.83 45.48 -29.05
C ALA A 133 63.72 46.65 -29.51
#